data_AF-A0AAD6FMB5-F1
#
_entry.id   AF-A0AAD6FMB5-F1
#
_cell.length_a   1.000
_cell.length_b   1.000
_cell.length_c   1.000
_cell.angle_alpha   90.00
_cell.angle_beta   90.00
_cell.angle_gamma   90.00
#
_symmetry.space_group_name_H-M   'P 1'
#
loop_
_entity.id
_entity.type
_entity.pdbx_description
1 polymer ?
#
loop_
_entity_poly.entity_id
_entity_poly.type
_entity_poly.pdbx_seq_one_letter_code
_entity_poly.pdbx_strand_id
1 'polypeptide(L)'
;MRPSVQEKYPSVVSLPAGSGSEVMTLNHPELPGCVLILHWSVEVCREGGVTPKMELLTKIPEKALKLFPSQAVGGAAEAFQSLLRVLGPEAAIEAVIMAVSLSPDT
;
A
#
# COMPACT_ATOMS: atom_id res chain seq x y z
N MET A 1 -20.64 13.16 -7.39
CA MET A 1 -19.75 12.00 -7.58
C MET A 1 -18.58 12.16 -6.62
N ARG A 2 -18.19 11.14 -5.85
CA ARG A 2 -16.98 11.25 -5.00
C ARG A 2 -15.75 11.01 -5.89
N PRO A 3 -14.65 11.76 -5.70
CA PRO A 3 -13.42 11.52 -6.45
C PRO A 3 -12.86 10.14 -6.11
N SER A 4 -12.23 9.50 -7.09
CA SER A 4 -11.44 8.30 -6.88
C SER A 4 -10.22 8.59 -6.00
N VAL A 5 -9.66 7.55 -5.38
CA VAL A 5 -8.48 7.68 -4.51
C VAL A 5 -7.29 8.28 -5.28
N GLN A 6 -7.12 7.91 -6.55
CA GLN A 6 -6.07 8.48 -7.41
C GLN A 6 -6.30 9.97 -7.70
N GLU A 7 -7.53 10.40 -7.93
CA GLU A 7 -7.86 11.84 -8.12
C GLU A 7 -7.63 12.65 -6.84
N LYS A 8 -7.83 12.02 -5.66
CA LYS A 8 -7.59 12.67 -4.37
C LYS A 8 -6.10 12.79 -4.04
N TYR A 9 -5.28 11.84 -4.49
CA TYR A 9 -3.84 11.77 -4.18
C TYR A 9 -2.97 11.51 -5.42
N PRO A 10 -3.00 12.38 -6.45
CA PRO A 10 -2.38 12.10 -7.74
C PRO A 10 -0.85 12.06 -7.70
N SER A 11 -0.21 12.68 -6.70
CA SER A 11 1.24 12.67 -6.51
C SER A 11 1.78 11.43 -5.81
N VAL A 12 0.91 10.67 -5.14
CA VAL A 12 1.29 9.55 -4.27
C VAL A 12 0.76 8.23 -4.82
N VAL A 13 -0.47 8.25 -5.33
CA VAL A 13 -1.21 7.07 -5.77
C VAL A 13 -1.09 6.90 -7.28
N SER A 14 -0.75 5.68 -7.70
CA SER A 14 -0.78 5.29 -9.10
C SER A 14 -1.47 3.94 -9.28
N LEU A 15 -2.30 3.83 -10.31
CA LEU A 15 -2.99 2.60 -10.69
C LEU A 15 -2.42 2.11 -12.02
N PRO A 16 -1.43 1.20 -12.01
CA PRO A 16 -0.68 0.83 -13.22
C PRO A 16 -1.55 0.20 -14.31
N ALA A 17 -2.64 -0.49 -13.95
CA ALA A 17 -3.61 -1.04 -14.89
C ALA A 17 -4.95 -0.27 -14.93
N GLY A 18 -4.97 0.96 -14.39
CA GLY A 18 -6.18 1.80 -14.31
C GLY A 18 -7.15 1.36 -13.20
N SER A 19 -8.40 1.84 -13.27
CA SER A 19 -9.40 1.68 -12.20
C SER A 19 -9.84 0.24 -11.91
N GLY A 20 -9.61 -0.69 -12.85
CA GLY A 20 -9.88 -2.13 -12.67
C GLY A 20 -8.66 -2.95 -12.20
N SER A 21 -7.55 -2.29 -11.88
CA SER A 21 -6.33 -2.95 -11.42
C SER A 21 -6.57 -3.71 -10.11
N GLU A 22 -5.87 -4.82 -9.90
CA GLU A 22 -5.77 -5.52 -8.60
C GLU A 22 -4.63 -4.96 -7.73
N VAL A 23 -3.93 -3.97 -8.28
CA VAL A 23 -2.71 -3.39 -7.72
C VAL A 23 -2.79 -1.87 -7.72
N MET A 24 -2.36 -1.27 -6.61
CA MET A 24 -2.16 0.15 -6.44
C MET A 24 -0.74 0.41 -5.89
N THR A 25 -0.03 1.36 -6.47
CA THR A 25 1.30 1.75 -5.99
C THR A 25 1.23 3.07 -5.26
N LEU A 26 1.96 3.14 -4.15
CA LEU A 26 2.14 4.32 -3.32
C LEU A 26 3.61 4.73 -3.40
N ASN A 27 3.85 5.93 -3.89
CA ASN A 27 5.19 6.48 -4.08
C ASN A 27 5.31 7.76 -3.26
N HIS A 28 6.36 7.86 -2.45
CA HIS A 28 6.64 9.13 -1.79
C HIS A 28 7.14 10.14 -2.84
N PRO A 29 6.57 11.34 -2.96
CA PRO A 29 6.92 12.31 -4.02
C PRO A 29 8.41 12.68 -4.03
N GLU A 30 9.03 12.72 -2.84
CA GLU A 30 10.42 13.14 -2.67
C GLU A 30 11.42 11.98 -2.54
N LEU A 31 10.97 10.72 -2.44
CA LEU A 31 11.84 9.55 -2.27
C LEU A 31 11.64 8.56 -3.43
N PRO A 32 12.09 8.91 -4.65
CA PRO A 32 11.96 8.06 -5.82
C PRO A 32 12.79 6.79 -5.64
N GLY A 33 12.11 5.70 -5.23
CA GLY A 33 12.73 4.42 -4.95
C GLY A 33 12.03 3.65 -3.84
N CYS A 34 11.45 4.33 -2.86
CA CYS A 34 10.63 3.72 -1.83
C CYS A 34 9.19 3.57 -2.35
N VAL A 35 8.81 2.35 -2.69
CA VAL A 35 7.48 2.07 -3.25
C VAL A 35 6.76 1.06 -2.37
N LEU A 36 5.56 1.40 -1.93
CA LEU A 36 4.63 0.44 -1.36
C LEU A 36 3.62 0.02 -2.42
N ILE A 37 3.25 -1.25 -2.42
CA ILE A 37 2.34 -1.83 -3.39
C ILE A 37 1.20 -2.46 -2.59
N LEU A 38 0.00 -1.91 -2.74
CA LEU A 38 -1.22 -2.53 -2.28
C LEU A 38 -1.69 -3.51 -3.35
N HIS A 39 -1.89 -4.76 -2.97
CA HIS A 39 -2.43 -5.81 -3.82
C HIS A 39 -3.71 -6.35 -3.18
N TRP A 40 -4.76 -6.54 -3.98
CA TRP A 40 -5.97 -7.22 -3.54
C TRP A 40 -6.34 -8.35 -4.47
N SER A 41 -6.83 -9.44 -3.89
CA SER A 41 -7.30 -10.61 -4.62
C SER A 41 -8.52 -11.18 -3.94
N VAL A 42 -9.27 -12.01 -4.67
CA VAL A 42 -10.41 -12.75 -4.13
C VAL A 42 -10.14 -14.23 -4.33
N GLU A 43 -9.95 -14.93 -3.22
CA GLU A 43 -9.77 -16.37 -3.24
C GLU A 43 -11.13 -17.06 -3.14
N VAL A 44 -11.40 -17.96 -4.09
CA VAL A 44 -12.60 -18.79 -4.10
C VAL A 44 -12.18 -20.22 -3.79
N CYS A 45 -12.65 -20.76 -2.67
CA CYS A 45 -12.38 -22.14 -2.30
C CYS A 45 -13.35 -23.09 -3.02
N ARG A 46 -12.99 -24.38 -3.08
CA ARG A 46 -13.76 -25.39 -3.82
C ARG A 46 -15.15 -25.61 -3.22
N GLU A 47 -15.30 -25.32 -1.94
CA GLU A 47 -16.54 -25.39 -1.18
C GLU A 47 -17.45 -24.17 -1.42
N GLY A 48 -17.02 -23.21 -2.27
CA GLY A 48 -17.76 -22.01 -2.61
C GLY A 48 -17.57 -20.84 -1.64
N GLY A 49 -16.66 -20.97 -0.66
CA GLY A 49 -16.25 -19.87 0.20
C GLY A 49 -15.44 -18.83 -0.56
N VAL A 50 -15.70 -17.55 -0.29
CA VAL A 50 -15.04 -16.42 -0.94
C VAL A 50 -14.32 -15.60 0.13
N THR A 51 -12.99 -15.47 -0.01
CA THR A 51 -12.15 -14.73 0.93
C THR A 51 -11.42 -13.60 0.19
N PRO A 52 -11.81 -12.34 0.40
CA PRO A 52 -11.03 -11.22 -0.09
C PRO A 52 -9.72 -11.11 0.71
N LYS A 53 -8.61 -10.93 0.01
CA LYS A 53 -7.30 -10.66 0.58
C LYS A 53 -6.82 -9.30 0.13
N MET A 54 -6.18 -8.60 1.06
CA MET A 54 -5.49 -7.36 0.75
C MET A 54 -4.16 -7.33 1.47
N GLU A 55 -3.10 -7.04 0.73
CA GLU A 55 -1.72 -7.17 1.17
C GLU A 55 -0.95 -5.90 0.83
N LEU A 56 -0.05 -5.52 1.74
CA LEU A 56 0.87 -4.42 1.53
C LEU A 56 2.27 -5.02 1.29
N LEU A 57 2.76 -4.88 0.08
CA LEU A 57 4.09 -5.31 -0.33
C LEU A 57 5.01 -4.10 -0.37
N THR A 58 6.28 -4.30 0.00
CA THR A 58 7.26 -3.22 0.02
C THR A 58 8.36 -3.49 -0.97
N LYS A 59 8.57 -2.56 -1.90
CA LYS A 59 9.69 -2.58 -2.83
C LYS A 59 10.70 -1.54 -2.38
N ILE A 60 11.77 -2.02 -1.75
CA ILE A 60 12.84 -1.20 -1.20
C ILE A 60 13.99 -1.19 -2.21
N PRO A 61 14.64 -0.04 -2.48
CA PRO A 61 15.85 -0.02 -3.29
C PRO A 61 16.94 -0.92 -2.71
N GLU A 62 17.58 -1.74 -3.53
CA GLU A 62 18.67 -2.63 -3.09
C GLU A 62 19.80 -1.89 -2.37
N LYS A 63 20.04 -0.62 -2.73
CA LYS A 63 21.03 0.23 -2.05
C LYS A 63 20.66 0.51 -0.60
N ALA A 64 19.37 0.72 -0.31
CA ALA A 64 18.87 0.93 1.05
C ALA A 64 18.92 -0.37 1.87
N LEU A 65 18.65 -1.53 1.25
CA LEU A 65 18.84 -2.84 1.89
C LEU A 65 20.27 -3.06 2.37
N LYS A 66 21.26 -2.60 1.60
CA LYS A 66 22.69 -2.69 1.98
C LYS A 66 23.07 -1.76 3.12
N LEU A 67 22.39 -0.62 3.26
CA LEU A 67 22.65 0.38 4.30
C LEU A 67 21.92 0.05 5.61
N PHE A 68 20.75 -0.59 5.52
CA PHE A 68 19.89 -0.95 6.66
C PHE A 68 19.52 -2.44 6.64
N PRO A 69 20.51 -3.35 6.79
CA PRO A 69 20.32 -4.79 6.60
C PRO A 69 19.32 -5.42 7.58
N SER A 70 19.06 -4.80 8.73
CA SER A 70 18.15 -5.30 9.77
C SER A 70 16.83 -4.55 9.89
N GLN A 71 16.64 -3.46 9.14
CA GLN A 71 15.58 -2.47 9.42
C GLN A 71 14.67 -2.21 8.21
N ALA A 72 14.86 -2.95 7.13
CA ALA A 72 14.42 -2.52 5.83
C ALA A 72 12.91 -2.30 5.73
N VAL A 73 12.05 -3.27 6.06
CA VAL A 73 10.59 -3.08 6.26
C VAL A 73 10.04 -4.29 7.04
N GLY A 74 10.61 -4.59 8.21
CA GLY A 74 10.01 -5.59 9.10
C GLY A 74 8.82 -4.95 9.83
N GLY A 75 7.58 -5.27 9.48
CA GLY A 75 6.41 -4.82 10.24
C GLY A 75 5.36 -4.01 9.46
N ALA A 76 5.63 -3.49 8.26
CA ALA A 76 4.65 -2.66 7.55
C ALA A 76 3.44 -3.48 7.08
N ALA A 77 3.68 -4.71 6.61
CA ALA A 77 2.62 -5.63 6.24
C ALA A 77 1.75 -6.00 7.45
N GLU A 78 2.38 -6.30 8.59
CA GLU A 78 1.73 -6.66 9.84
C GLU A 78 0.94 -5.49 10.45
N ALA A 79 1.51 -4.29 10.41
CA ALA A 79 0.84 -3.06 10.81
C ALA A 79 -0.37 -2.79 9.91
N PHE A 80 -0.24 -3.00 8.60
CA PHE A 80 -1.36 -2.86 7.68
C PHE A 80 -2.48 -3.87 7.97
N GLN A 81 -2.16 -5.13 8.23
CA GLN A 81 -3.17 -6.12 8.65
C GLN A 81 -3.87 -5.71 9.95
N SER A 82 -3.14 -5.09 10.89
CA SER A 82 -3.73 -4.55 12.11
C SER A 82 -4.69 -3.39 11.81
N LEU A 83 -4.30 -2.47 10.93
CA LEU A 83 -5.17 -1.38 10.48
C LEU A 83 -6.42 -1.91 9.78
N LEU A 84 -6.29 -2.92 8.91
CA LEU A 84 -7.44 -3.54 8.25
C LEU A 84 -8.43 -4.12 9.25
N ARG A 85 -7.92 -4.77 10.29
CA ARG A 85 -8.77 -5.37 11.33
C ARG A 85 -9.48 -4.33 12.19
N VAL A 86 -8.85 -3.19 12.46
CA VAL A 86 -9.36 -2.16 13.38
C VAL A 86 -10.22 -1.11 12.67
N LEU A 87 -9.79 -0.66 11.48
CA LEU A 87 -10.38 0.46 10.76
C LEU A 87 -11.24 0.04 9.56
N GLY A 88 -11.02 -1.16 9.03
CA GLY A 88 -11.58 -1.60 7.76
C GLY A 88 -10.77 -1.11 6.54
N PRO A 89 -11.11 -1.60 5.33
CA PRO A 89 -10.29 -1.42 4.12
C PRO A 89 -10.05 0.04 3.73
N GLU A 90 -11.11 0.84 3.63
CA GLU A 90 -11.03 2.22 3.13
C GLU A 90 -10.18 3.10 4.04
N ALA A 91 -10.42 3.03 5.35
CA ALA A 91 -9.71 3.82 6.33
C ALA A 91 -8.26 3.33 6.52
N ALA A 92 -7.99 2.03 6.40
CA ALA A 92 -6.63 1.50 6.42
C ALA A 92 -5.81 1.99 5.21
N ILE A 93 -6.38 1.95 4.00
CA ILE A 93 -5.72 2.45 2.78
C ILE A 93 -5.43 3.94 2.92
N GLU A 94 -6.41 4.73 3.35
CA GLU A 94 -6.25 6.16 3.59
C GLU A 94 -5.12 6.45 4.60
N ALA A 95 -5.06 5.69 5.70
CA ALA A 95 -4.00 5.83 6.70
C ALA A 95 -2.60 5.56 6.13
N VAL A 96 -2.45 4.54 5.27
CA VAL A 96 -1.17 4.26 4.60
C VAL A 96 -0.81 5.36 3.60
N ILE A 97 -1.78 5.85 2.81
CA ILE A 97 -1.55 6.97 1.88
C ILE A 97 -1.07 8.20 2.64
N MET A 98 -1.72 8.55 3.75
CA MET A 98 -1.29 9.67 4.59
C MET A 98 0.13 9.45 5.10
N ALA A 99 0.45 8.27 5.63
CA ALA A 99 1.79 7.95 6.12
C ALA A 99 2.87 8.06 5.04
N VAL A 100 2.58 7.68 3.79
CA VAL A 100 3.50 7.82 2.65
C VAL A 100 3.57 9.27 2.14
N SER A 101 2.56 10.08 2.44
CA SER A 101 2.50 11.50 2.04
C SER A 101 3.20 12.43 3.03
N LEU A 102 3.51 11.96 4.24
CA LEU A 102 4.18 12.77 5.27
C LEU A 102 5.62 13.04 4.85
N SER A 103 5.95 14.31 4.61
CA SER A 103 7.34 14.75 4.57
C SER A 103 7.96 14.57 5.96
N PRO A 104 9.20 14.09 6.08
CA PRO A 104 9.91 14.15 7.36
C PRO A 104 10.03 15.62 7.77
N ASP A 105 9.36 16.00 8.85
CA ASP A 105 9.59 17.30 9.47
C ASP A 105 11.09 17.43 9.80
N THR A 106 11.64 18.61 9.53
CA THR A 106 13.07 18.98 9.54
C THR A 106 13.78 18.69 10.87
#